data_AF-A0A2E0CRK8-F1
#
_entry.id   AF-A0A2E0CRK8-F1
#
_cell.length_a   1.000
_cell.length_b   1.000
_cell.length_c   1.000
_cell.angle_alpha   90.00
_cell.angle_beta   90.00
_cell.angle_gamma   90.00
#
_symmetry.space_group_name_H-M   'P 1'
#
loop_
_entity.id
_entity.type
_entity.pdbx_description
1 polymer ?
#
loop_
_entity_poly.entity_id
_entity_poly.type
_entity_poly.pdbx_seq_one_letter_code
_entity_poly.pdbx_strand_id
1 'polypeptide(L)' 'MRDSCQLKEIFRSAEIDLRKPLITTCGSGVTAAVLNLALSRIGYNNHSLYDGSWAEWGGRLSAPVAVGAD' A
#
# COMPACT_ATOMS: atom_id res chain seq x y z
N MET A 1 9.42 0.99 14.26
CA MET A 1 8.04 1.06 13.74
C MET A 1 7.20 1.82 14.76
N ARG A 2 6.28 2.70 14.31
CA ARG A 2 5.38 3.47 15.20
C ARG A 2 4.47 2.52 16.00
N ASP A 3 3.92 2.96 17.12
CA ASP A 3 3.00 2.15 17.92
C ASP A 3 1.63 2.00 17.25
N SER A 4 0.83 1.04 17.71
CA SER A 4 -0.44 0.71 17.07
C SER A 4 -1.49 1.82 17.13
N CYS A 5 -1.45 2.72 18.12
CA CYS A 5 -2.35 3.87 18.19
C CYS A 5 -1.96 4.90 17.12
N GLN A 6 -0.67 5.23 17.04
CA GLN A 6 -0.14 6.13 16.01
C GLN A 6 -0.39 5.60 14.59
N LEU A 7 -0.21 4.29 14.36
CA LEU A 7 -0.46 3.69 13.05
C LEU A 7 -1.93 3.82 12.65
N LYS A 8 -2.88 3.53 13.55
CA LYS A 8 -4.31 3.69 13.29
C LYS A 8 -4.66 5.14 12.95
N GLU A 9 -4.06 6.10 13.65
CA GLU A 9 -4.30 7.52 13.38
C GLU A 9 -3.81 7.93 11.99
N ILE A 10 -2.62 7.49 11.59
CA ILE A 10 -2.06 7.79 10.27
C ILE A 10 -2.96 7.25 9.17
N PHE A 11 -3.38 5.98 9.25
CA PHE A 11 -4.26 5.39 8.24
C PHE A 11 -5.64 6.07 8.21
N ARG A 12 -6.16 6.53 9.36
CA ARG A 12 -7.40 7.32 9.43
C ARG A 12 -7.23 8.70 8.79
N SER A 13 -6.13 9.40 9.06
CA SER A 13 -5.83 10.72 8.50
C SER A 13 -5.57 10.69 7.00
N ALA A 14 -5.21 9.53 6.46
CA ALA A 14 -5.04 9.30 5.02
C ALA A 14 -6.37 8.97 4.32
N GLU A 15 -7.50 9.07 5.01
CA GLU A 15 -8.86 8.84 4.48
C GLU A 15 -9.05 7.47 3.82
N ILE A 16 -8.33 6.45 4.30
CA ILE A 16 -8.37 5.10 3.75
C ILE A 16 -9.65 4.39 4.20
N ASP A 17 -10.42 3.88 3.23
CA ASP A 17 -11.60 3.05 3.51
C ASP A 17 -11.18 1.63 3.94
N LEU A 18 -11.05 1.43 5.25
CA LEU A 18 -10.73 0.13 5.86
C LEU A 18 -11.85 -0.92 5.71
N ARG A 19 -12.91 -0.68 4.94
CA ARG A 19 -13.90 -1.72 4.58
C ARG A 19 -13.53 -2.44 3.29
N LYS A 20 -12.57 -1.92 2.51
CA LYS A 20 -12.16 -2.46 1.21
C LYS A 20 -10.76 -3.10 1.28
N PRO A 21 -10.50 -4.18 0.52
CA PRO A 21 -9.14 -4.74 0.44
C PRO A 21 -8.11 -3.67 0.09
N LEU A 22 -6.97 -3.67 0.78
CA LEU A 22 -5.87 -2.75 0.52
C LEU A 22 -4.73 -3.47 -0.18
N ILE A 23 -4.20 -2.85 -1.23
CA ILE A 23 -3.00 -3.32 -1.91
C ILE A 23 -1.92 -2.26 -1.74
N THR A 24 -0.79 -2.61 -1.13
CA THR A 24 0.37 -1.70 -1.05
C THR A 24 1.30 -1.93 -2.24
N THR A 25 1.87 -0.86 -2.78
CA THR A 25 2.80 -0.88 -3.92
C THR A 25 3.81 0.27 -3.80
N CYS A 26 4.98 0.13 -4.41
CA CYS A 26 5.95 1.22 -4.54
C CYS A 26 6.76 1.05 -5.85
N GLY A 27 8.05 1.37 -5.84
CA GLY A 27 8.94 1.10 -6.97
C GLY A 27 9.27 -0.38 -7.15
N SER A 28 9.63 -1.06 -6.06
CA SER A 28 10.20 -2.42 -6.07
C SER A 28 9.61 -3.36 -5.00
N GLY A 29 8.49 -2.99 -4.38
CA GLY A 29 7.85 -3.75 -3.30
C GLY A 29 8.46 -3.52 -1.91
N VAL A 30 9.72 -3.10 -1.80
CA VAL A 30 10.44 -3.03 -0.50
C VAL A 30 9.78 -2.04 0.48
N THR A 31 9.55 -0.79 0.08
CA THR A 31 8.89 0.20 0.95
C THR A 31 7.44 -0.16 1.23
N ALA A 32 6.75 -0.74 0.26
CA ALA A 32 5.35 -1.16 0.38
C ALA A 32 5.16 -2.29 1.40
N ALA A 33 6.18 -3.16 1.58
CA ALA A 33 6.17 -4.20 2.61
C ALA A 33 6.10 -3.62 4.05
N VAL A 34 6.67 -2.44 4.28
CA VAL A 34 6.60 -1.76 5.59
C VAL A 34 5.16 -1.34 5.90
N LEU A 35 4.45 -0.79 4.92
CA LEU A 35 3.03 -0.45 5.05
C LEU A 35 2.17 -1.70 5.23
N ASN A 36 2.48 -2.76 4.47
CA ASN A 36 1.79 -4.05 4.57
C ASN A 36 1.90 -4.64 5.98
N LEU A 37 3.09 -4.59 6.58
CA LEU A 37 3.32 -5.03 7.96
C LEU A 37 2.61 -4.14 8.98
N ALA A 38 2.57 -2.83 8.75
CA ALA A 38 1.87 -1.89 9.63
C ALA A 38 0.36 -2.17 9.69
N LEU A 39 -0.26 -2.54 8.55
CA LEU A 39 -1.66 -2.97 8.48
C LEU A 39 -1.90 -4.24 9.32
N SER A 40 -1.06 -5.27 9.17
CA SER A 40 -1.16 -6.49 9.99
C SER A 40 -1.03 -6.18 11.49
N ARG A 41 -0.12 -5.27 11.86
CA ARG A 41 0.11 -4.85 13.27
C ARG A 41 -1.08 -4.17 13.92
N ILE A 42 -1.95 -3.51 13.16
CA ILE A 42 -3.17 -2.89 13.69
C ILE A 42 -4.39 -3.82 13.62
N GLY A 43 -4.19 -5.09 13.25
CA GLY A 43 -5.24 -6.10 13.14
C GLY A 43 -6.07 -6.00 11.85
N TYR A 44 -5.61 -5.22 10.88
CA TYR A 44 -6.24 -5.17 9.56
C TYR A 44 -5.69 -6.32 8.74
N ASN A 45 -6.51 -7.33 8.42
CA ASN A 45 -6.08 -8.56 7.75
C ASN A 45 -6.50 -8.63 6.27
N ASN A 46 -7.34 -7.72 5.80
CA ASN A 46 -7.80 -7.68 4.40
C ASN A 46 -6.85 -6.83 3.54
N HIS A 47 -5.59 -7.26 3.45
CA HIS A 47 -4.55 -6.54 2.72
C HIS A 47 -3.60 -7.48 1.99
N SER A 48 -2.96 -6.96 0.92
CA SER A 48 -1.91 -7.65 0.18
C SER A 48 -0.81 -6.67 -0.23
N LEU A 49 0.37 -7.23 -0.47
CA LEU A 49 1.49 -6.52 -1.06
C LEU A 49 1.55 -6.87 -2.55
N TYR A 50 1.53 -5.88 -3.43
CA TYR A 50 1.94 -6.07 -4.82
C TYR A 50 3.47 -5.95 -4.91
N ASP A 51 4.13 -7.09 -4.79
CA ASP A 51 5.59 -7.21 -4.71
C ASP A 51 6.29 -6.80 -6.02
N GLY A 52 5.71 -7.13 -7.17
CA GLY A 52 6.17 -6.70 -8.49
C GLY A 52 6.20 -5.17 -8.63
N SER A 53 5.24 -4.48 -8.00
CA SER A 53 5.24 -3.02 -7.87
C SER A 53 5.40 -2.31 -9.23
N TRP A 54 5.94 -1.08 -9.25
CA TRP A 54 6.21 -0.37 -10.51
C TRP A 54 7.22 -1.09 -11.41
N ALA A 55 8.23 -1.76 -10.83
CA ALA A 55 9.23 -2.50 -11.59
C ALA A 55 8.61 -3.57 -12.50
N GLU A 56 7.54 -4.22 -12.04
CA GLU A 56 6.76 -5.14 -12.87
C GLU A 56 5.72 -4.40 -13.72
N TRP A 57 4.92 -3.51 -13.13
CA TRP A 57 3.80 -2.85 -13.84
C TRP A 57 4.28 -1.99 -15.01
N GLY A 58 5.30 -1.16 -14.78
CA GLY A 58 5.88 -0.28 -15.79
C GLY A 58 6.62 -1.03 -16.90
N GLY A 59 6.96 -2.31 -16.69
CA GLY A 59 7.53 -3.17 -17.73
C GLY A 59 6.49 -3.81 -18.66
N ARG A 60 5.20 -3.76 -18.32
CA ARG A 60 4.12 -4.36 -19.12
C ARG A 60 3.61 -3.35 -20.16
N LEU A 61 3.87 -3.62 -21.44
CA LEU A 61 3.47 -2.73 -22.55
C LEU A 61 1.96 -2.45 -22.63
N SER A 62 1.14 -3.39 -22.18
CA SER A 62 -0.33 -3.27 -22.19
C SER A 62 -0.91 -2.69 -20.90
N ALA A 63 -0.10 -2.43 -19.88
CA ALA A 63 -0.59 -1.93 -18.61
C ALA A 63 -0.98 -0.45 -18.74
N PRO A 64 -2.19 -0.06 -18.31
CA PRO A 64 -2.58 1.35 -18.30
C PRO A 64 -1.71 2.11 -17.30
N VAL A 65 -1.28 3.31 -17.70
CA VAL A 65 -0.47 4.21 -16.88
C VAL A 65 -1.05 5.61 -16.99
N ALA A 66 -1.34 6.23 -15.84
CA ALA A 66 -1.61 7.66 -15.75
C ALA A 66 -0.29 8.42 -15.53
N VAL A 67 -0.15 9.60 -16.15
CA VAL A 67 0.99 10.50 -15.98
C VAL A 67 0.49 11.92 -15.71
N GLY A 68 1.17 12.67 -14.83
CA GLY A 68 0.77 14.02 -14.43
C GLY A 68 0.23 14.09 -12.99
N ALA A 69 -0.26 15.28 -12.60
CA ALA A 69 -1.03 15.46 -11.37
C ALA A 69 -2.52 15.32 -11.69
N ASP A 70 -3.26 14.68 -10.79
CA ASP A 70 -4.73 14.67 -10.81
C ASP A 70 -5.31 16.08 -10.67
#